data_AF-X1JAT5-F1
#
_entry.id   AF-X1JAT5-F1
#
_cell.length_a   1.000
_cell.length_b   1.000
_cell.length_c   1.000
_cell.angle_alpha   90.00
_cell.angle_beta   90.00
_cell.angle_gamma   90.00
#
_symmetry.space_group_name_H-M   'P 1'
#
loop_
_entity.id
_entity.type
_entity.pdbx_description
1 polymer ?
#
loop_
_entity_poly.entity_id
_entity_poly.type
_entity_poly.pdbx_seq_one_letter_code
_entity_poly.pdbx_strand_id
1 'polypeptide(L)'
;LDQDEKFDTFIIAAEEALEAAIENFRPGVKLFEIGEKISEKIIKHGLKPIMNLGGHRLLQYTLHAGEFVPNFKDKTHYQEIHIGDAYAIEPFTTNGVGRVKDGKISYIYRFHKIIKKNISYELKTAINQIKQNFSTLPFSPRAILKKKLLPKNKIMQIINRLAGKGALQHYPILVEVRNGFVAQAEHTVVVNENETIITTK
;
A
#
# COMPACT_ATOMS: atom_id res chain seq x y z
N LEU A 1 -20.15 -12.51 8.26
CA LEU A 1 -18.73 -12.11 8.31
C LEU A 1 -18.59 -11.05 9.37
N ASP A 2 -19.48 -10.06 9.40
CA ASP A 2 -19.67 -9.20 10.57
C ASP A 2 -20.13 -10.04 11.78
N GLN A 3 -19.51 -9.80 12.96
CA GLN A 3 -19.80 -10.40 14.28
C GLN A 3 -19.44 -11.90 14.46
N ASP A 4 -18.49 -12.42 13.70
CA ASP A 4 -17.83 -13.68 14.06
C ASP A 4 -16.65 -13.34 14.98
N GLU A 5 -16.72 -13.73 16.26
CA GLU A 5 -15.70 -13.46 17.29
C GLU A 5 -14.28 -13.80 16.81
N LYS A 6 -14.17 -14.80 15.93
CA LYS A 6 -12.91 -15.20 15.32
C LYS A 6 -12.29 -14.10 14.46
N PHE A 7 -13.08 -13.34 13.71
CA PHE A 7 -12.59 -12.25 12.86
C PHE A 7 -12.43 -10.93 13.62
N ASP A 8 -13.23 -10.71 14.67
CA ASP A 8 -13.08 -9.53 15.54
C ASP A 8 -11.69 -9.49 16.17
N THR A 9 -11.14 -10.64 16.58
CA THR A 9 -9.76 -10.74 17.09
C THR A 9 -8.72 -10.21 16.09
N PHE A 10 -8.91 -10.41 14.79
CA PHE A 10 -7.96 -9.93 13.77
C PHE A 10 -8.03 -8.42 13.59
N ILE A 11 -9.24 -7.88 13.61
CA ILE A 11 -9.52 -6.45 13.45
C ILE A 11 -8.98 -5.70 14.67
N ILE A 12 -9.34 -6.15 15.88
CA ILE A 12 -8.86 -5.57 17.15
C ILE A 12 -7.34 -5.60 17.20
N ALA A 13 -6.70 -6.72 16.84
CA ALA A 13 -5.25 -6.80 16.82
C ALA A 13 -4.60 -5.82 15.82
N ALA A 14 -5.23 -5.56 14.67
CA ALA A 14 -4.73 -4.59 13.69
C ALA A 14 -4.90 -3.15 14.18
N GLU A 15 -6.04 -2.83 14.78
CA GLU A 15 -6.35 -1.50 15.33
C GLU A 15 -5.46 -1.16 16.54
N GLU A 16 -5.30 -2.08 17.50
CA GLU A 16 -4.40 -1.88 18.64
C GLU A 16 -2.92 -1.75 18.22
N ALA A 17 -2.52 -2.47 17.16
CA ALA A 17 -1.18 -2.34 16.60
C ALA A 17 -0.97 -0.99 15.92
N LEU A 18 -2.00 -0.47 15.24
CA LEU A 18 -1.97 0.85 14.60
C LEU A 18 -1.89 1.95 15.66
N GLU A 19 -2.70 1.88 16.70
CA GLU A 19 -2.69 2.81 17.83
C GLU A 19 -1.31 2.84 18.49
N ALA A 20 -0.77 1.67 18.83
CA ALA A 20 0.55 1.56 19.44
C ALA A 20 1.67 2.10 18.53
N ALA A 21 1.55 1.92 17.22
CA ALA A 21 2.49 2.49 16.26
C ALA A 21 2.44 4.01 16.29
N ILE A 22 1.24 4.60 16.20
CA ILE A 22 1.03 6.06 16.18
C ILE A 22 1.50 6.71 17.49
N GLU A 23 1.18 6.13 18.64
CA GLU A 23 1.63 6.61 19.96
C GLU A 23 3.16 6.70 20.09
N ASN A 24 3.87 5.85 19.35
CA ASN A 24 5.34 5.77 19.36
C ASN A 24 5.98 6.43 18.12
N PHE A 25 5.18 6.91 17.17
CA PHE A 25 5.66 7.54 15.96
C PHE A 25 6.03 9.00 16.28
N ARG A 26 7.32 9.30 16.45
CA ARG A 26 7.81 10.65 16.80
C ARG A 26 9.21 10.90 16.22
N PRO A 27 9.63 12.17 16.06
CA PRO A 27 10.94 12.49 15.51
C PRO A 27 12.09 11.76 16.21
N GLY A 28 13.06 11.28 15.43
CA GLY A 28 14.25 10.55 15.89
C GLY A 28 14.03 9.07 16.18
N VAL A 29 12.79 8.58 16.22
CA VAL A 29 12.52 7.14 16.35
C VAL A 29 12.84 6.42 15.04
N LYS A 30 13.48 5.25 15.16
CA LYS A 30 13.82 4.40 14.01
C LYS A 30 12.59 3.62 13.56
N LEU A 31 12.38 3.48 12.25
CA LEU A 31 11.22 2.76 11.70
C LEU A 31 11.12 1.30 12.20
N PHE A 32 12.25 0.60 12.41
CA PHE A 32 12.22 -0.75 12.98
C PHE A 32 11.68 -0.82 14.42
N GLU A 33 11.76 0.27 15.19
CA GLU A 33 11.20 0.34 16.56
C GLU A 33 9.68 0.41 16.50
N ILE A 34 9.13 1.10 15.50
CA ILE A 34 7.68 1.08 15.22
C ILE A 34 7.22 -0.34 14.89
N GLY A 35 7.98 -1.05 14.06
CA GLY A 35 7.69 -2.45 13.76
C GLY A 35 7.74 -3.37 14.98
N GLU A 36 8.63 -3.12 15.95
CA GLU A 36 8.62 -3.84 17.23
C GLU A 36 7.27 -3.65 17.95
N LYS A 37 6.80 -2.40 18.09
CA LYS A 37 5.53 -2.08 18.75
C LYS A 37 4.31 -2.69 18.06
N ILE A 38 4.29 -2.66 16.74
CA ILE A 38 3.26 -3.34 15.93
C ILE A 38 3.25 -4.84 16.25
N SER A 39 4.40 -5.51 16.14
CA SER A 39 4.47 -6.96 16.32
C SER A 39 4.12 -7.41 17.75
N GLU A 40 4.53 -6.64 18.78
CA GLU A 40 4.19 -6.91 20.18
C GLU A 40 2.68 -6.98 20.40
N LYS A 41 1.92 -6.07 19.78
CA LYS A 41 0.45 -6.05 19.86
C LYS A 41 -0.17 -7.23 19.12
N ILE A 42 0.24 -7.47 17.88
CA ILE A 42 -0.32 -8.55 17.05
C ILE A 42 -0.09 -9.92 17.69
N ILE A 43 1.11 -10.17 18.24
CA ILE A 43 1.46 -11.47 18.84
C ILE A 43 0.67 -11.75 20.13
N LYS A 44 0.28 -10.71 20.90
CA LYS A 44 -0.54 -10.88 22.11
C LYS A 44 -1.92 -11.49 21.83
N HIS A 45 -2.44 -11.27 20.62
CA HIS A 45 -3.70 -11.85 20.14
C HIS A 45 -3.52 -13.25 19.50
N GLY A 46 -2.33 -13.85 19.59
CA GLY A 46 -2.04 -15.16 18.99
C GLY A 46 -1.94 -15.13 17.46
N LEU A 47 -1.83 -13.93 16.87
CA LEU A 47 -1.70 -13.72 15.43
C LEU A 47 -0.25 -13.42 15.04
N LYS A 48 0.01 -13.33 13.74
CA LYS A 48 1.32 -12.97 13.18
C LYS A 48 1.23 -11.68 12.38
N PRO A 49 2.24 -10.80 12.45
CA PRO A 49 2.37 -9.71 11.51
C PRO A 49 2.71 -10.22 10.12
N ILE A 50 2.25 -9.54 9.07
CA ILE A 50 2.79 -9.75 7.72
C ILE A 50 4.12 -9.01 7.60
N MET A 51 5.20 -9.75 7.34
CA MET A 51 6.56 -9.21 7.39
C MET A 51 6.98 -8.46 6.13
N ASN A 52 6.43 -8.80 4.96
CA ASN A 52 6.82 -8.22 3.67
C ASN A 52 5.75 -7.29 3.08
N LEU A 53 4.88 -6.75 3.93
CA LEU A 53 3.88 -5.73 3.61
C LEU A 53 3.70 -4.87 4.87
N GLY A 54 3.55 -3.55 4.70
CA GLY A 54 3.54 -2.59 5.80
C GLY A 54 3.55 -1.18 5.26
N GLY A 55 3.67 -0.21 6.17
CA GLY A 55 3.51 1.21 5.86
C GLY A 55 4.65 1.79 5.05
N HIS A 56 4.50 3.06 4.68
CA HIS A 56 5.44 3.72 3.79
C HIS A 56 5.41 5.24 3.91
N ARG A 57 6.52 5.89 3.56
CA ARG A 57 6.57 7.35 3.44
C ARG A 57 5.76 7.83 2.24
N LEU A 58 5.16 9.00 2.40
CA LEU A 58 4.38 9.71 1.40
C LEU A 58 5.13 11.00 1.00
N LEU A 59 5.13 11.31 -0.29
CA LEU A 59 5.51 12.62 -0.80
C LEU A 59 4.44 13.10 -1.78
N GLN A 60 4.47 14.38 -2.15
CA GLN A 60 3.54 14.94 -3.12
C GLN A 60 3.58 14.12 -4.43
N TYR A 61 2.42 13.58 -4.84
CA TYR A 61 2.26 12.70 -6.01
C TYR A 61 3.10 11.42 -6.01
N THR A 62 3.66 11.03 -4.87
CA THR A 62 4.44 9.79 -4.71
C THR A 62 3.88 9.01 -3.54
N LEU A 63 3.04 8.02 -3.84
CA LEU A 63 2.40 7.19 -2.82
C LEU A 63 3.45 6.42 -2.00
N HIS A 64 4.41 5.75 -2.66
CA HIS A 64 5.48 5.03 -1.98
C HIS A 64 6.81 5.77 -2.17
N ALA A 65 7.25 6.53 -1.16
CA ALA A 65 8.44 7.39 -1.23
C ALA A 65 9.75 6.71 -0.75
N GLY A 66 9.78 5.38 -0.75
CA GLY A 66 10.99 4.57 -0.57
C GLY A 66 11.24 4.07 0.85
N GLU A 67 10.90 4.86 1.87
CA GLU A 67 10.99 4.41 3.26
C GLU A 67 9.79 3.55 3.65
N PHE A 68 10.05 2.46 4.37
CA PHE A 68 9.08 1.43 4.72
C PHE A 68 8.95 1.36 6.25
N VAL A 69 7.70 1.37 6.73
CA VAL A 69 7.35 1.18 8.14
C VAL A 69 7.05 -0.31 8.33
N PRO A 70 7.97 -1.10 8.90
CA PRO A 70 7.78 -2.54 9.01
C PRO A 70 6.73 -2.89 10.07
N ASN A 71 6.10 -4.06 9.91
CA ASN A 71 5.16 -4.62 10.89
C ASN A 71 5.83 -5.54 11.93
N PHE A 72 7.16 -5.59 11.93
CA PHE A 72 7.98 -6.34 12.87
C PHE A 72 9.36 -5.67 12.99
N LYS A 73 10.12 -6.04 14.01
CA LYS A 73 11.46 -5.50 14.22
C LYS A 73 12.45 -6.03 13.17
N ASP A 74 12.62 -5.27 12.09
CA ASP A 74 13.66 -5.49 11.09
C ASP A 74 14.63 -4.32 11.07
N LYS A 75 15.82 -4.53 11.64
CA LYS A 75 16.86 -3.50 11.77
C LYS A 75 17.42 -2.99 10.45
N THR A 76 17.06 -3.60 9.31
CA THR A 76 17.39 -3.03 7.98
C THR A 76 16.62 -1.74 7.70
N HIS A 77 15.50 -1.48 8.39
CA HIS A 77 14.73 -0.23 8.34
C HIS A 77 15.18 0.77 9.43
N TYR A 78 16.43 1.21 9.34
CA TYR A 78 17.10 2.09 10.31
C TYR A 78 16.88 3.60 10.09
N GLN A 79 16.02 3.98 9.14
CA GLN A 79 15.69 5.37 8.89
C GLN A 79 15.00 5.98 10.11
N GLU A 80 15.34 7.24 10.39
CA GLU A 80 14.69 8.02 11.45
C GLU A 80 13.49 8.77 10.89
N ILE A 81 12.47 8.90 11.72
CA ILE A 81 11.31 9.75 11.46
C ILE A 81 11.74 11.21 11.66
N HIS A 82 11.41 12.12 10.73
CA HIS A 82 11.72 13.54 10.84
C HIS A 82 10.46 14.41 10.90
N ILE A 83 10.61 15.61 11.45
CA ILE A 83 9.58 16.64 11.43
C ILE A 83 9.25 16.99 9.97
N GLY A 84 7.96 17.10 9.68
CA GLY A 84 7.41 17.35 8.35
C GLY A 84 7.22 16.10 7.50
N ASP A 85 7.66 14.92 7.95
CA ASP A 85 7.41 13.69 7.22
C ASP A 85 5.93 13.28 7.26
N ALA A 86 5.48 12.68 6.16
CA ALA A 86 4.17 12.05 6.06
C ALA A 86 4.34 10.55 5.81
N TYR A 87 3.59 9.73 6.54
CA TYR A 87 3.61 8.26 6.39
C TYR A 87 2.21 7.69 6.40
N ALA A 88 2.02 6.60 5.65
CA ALA A 88 1.00 5.62 5.92
C ALA A 88 1.55 4.62 6.95
N ILE A 89 0.78 4.34 8.00
CA ILE A 89 1.05 3.28 8.97
C ILE A 89 -0.07 2.26 8.83
N GLU A 90 0.27 1.05 8.41
CA GLU A 90 -0.71 0.01 8.03
C GLU A 90 -0.28 -1.38 8.53
N PRO A 91 -0.57 -1.72 9.80
CA PRO A 91 -0.39 -3.06 10.30
C PRO A 91 -1.30 -4.07 9.60
N PHE A 92 -0.74 -5.24 9.29
CA PHE A 92 -1.45 -6.39 8.76
C PHE A 92 -1.31 -7.59 9.70
N THR A 93 -2.44 -8.16 10.09
CA THR A 93 -2.49 -9.35 10.97
C THR A 93 -2.90 -10.58 10.18
N THR A 94 -2.40 -11.76 10.58
CA THR A 94 -2.82 -13.01 9.96
C THR A 94 -2.66 -14.22 10.88
N ASN A 95 -3.46 -15.27 10.65
CA ASN A 95 -3.25 -16.60 11.21
C ASN A 95 -2.40 -17.52 10.30
N GLY A 96 -1.90 -17.01 9.18
CA GLY A 96 -1.09 -17.74 8.23
C GLY A 96 0.39 -17.84 8.62
N VAL A 97 1.26 -17.70 7.63
CA VAL A 97 2.73 -17.69 7.79
C VAL A 97 3.28 -16.29 8.08
N GLY A 98 2.49 -15.23 7.89
CA GLY A 98 2.96 -13.85 8.06
C GLY A 98 3.73 -13.33 6.86
N ARG A 99 3.41 -13.83 5.65
CA ARG A 99 3.98 -13.33 4.39
C ARG A 99 2.95 -13.36 3.28
N VAL A 100 3.03 -12.39 2.37
CA VAL A 100 2.25 -12.35 1.13
C VAL A 100 3.10 -12.71 -0.08
N LYS A 101 2.44 -13.22 -1.12
CA LYS A 101 3.01 -13.46 -2.45
C LYS A 101 2.11 -12.83 -3.51
N ASP A 102 2.70 -12.55 -4.67
CA ASP A 102 1.94 -12.08 -5.82
C ASP A 102 0.99 -13.17 -6.33
N GLY A 103 -0.27 -12.77 -6.53
CA GLY A 103 -1.28 -13.53 -7.24
C GLY A 103 -1.10 -13.43 -8.75
N LYS A 104 -1.94 -14.16 -9.49
CA LYS A 104 -1.88 -14.22 -10.96
C LYS A 104 -2.53 -13.01 -11.65
N ILE A 105 -3.30 -12.22 -10.92
CA ILE A 105 -4.20 -11.20 -11.47
C ILE A 105 -3.78 -9.83 -10.93
N SER A 106 -3.83 -8.82 -11.80
CA SER A 106 -3.63 -7.40 -11.44
C SER A 106 -4.83 -6.58 -11.88
N TYR A 107 -5.29 -5.68 -11.00
CA TYR A 107 -6.37 -4.73 -11.30
C TYR A 107 -5.95 -3.27 -11.08
N ILE A 108 -4.73 -3.06 -10.57
CA ILE A 108 -4.18 -1.75 -10.26
C ILE A 108 -2.91 -1.59 -11.09
N TYR A 109 -2.78 -0.41 -11.70
CA TYR A 109 -1.69 -0.06 -12.60
C TYR A 109 -1.20 1.34 -12.29
N ARG A 110 0.05 1.63 -12.65
CA ARG A 110 0.65 2.96 -12.54
C ARG A 110 1.38 3.27 -13.83
N PHE A 111 1.39 4.55 -14.21
CA PHE A 111 2.26 5.00 -15.28
C PHE A 111 3.73 4.86 -14.86
N HIS A 112 4.50 4.08 -15.63
CA HIS A 112 5.89 3.76 -15.29
C HIS A 112 6.87 4.52 -16.19
N LYS A 113 6.69 4.46 -17.51
CA LYS A 113 7.56 5.17 -18.46
C LYS A 113 6.86 5.49 -19.78
N ILE A 114 7.35 6.54 -20.45
CA ILE A 114 6.90 6.91 -21.79
C ILE A 114 7.53 5.98 -22.82
N ILE A 115 6.71 5.34 -23.65
CA ILE A 115 7.17 4.59 -24.82
C ILE A 115 7.17 5.51 -26.04
N LYS A 116 8.35 5.79 -26.59
CA LYS A 116 8.52 6.71 -27.73
C LYS A 116 8.49 6.03 -29.11
N LYS A 117 8.85 4.74 -29.20
CA LYS A 117 8.97 4.00 -30.48
C LYS A 117 7.90 2.91 -30.61
N ASN A 118 7.46 2.61 -31.85
CA ASN A 118 6.56 1.50 -32.19
C ASN A 118 5.24 1.45 -31.37
N ILE A 119 4.58 2.59 -31.26
CA ILE A 119 3.30 2.74 -30.56
C ILE A 119 2.25 3.38 -31.49
N SER A 120 1.09 2.73 -31.59
CA SER A 120 -0.01 3.20 -32.44
C SER A 120 -0.61 4.50 -31.91
N TYR A 121 -1.28 5.26 -32.78
CA TYR A 121 -1.97 6.49 -32.39
C TYR A 121 -2.96 6.26 -31.24
N GLU A 122 -3.74 5.16 -31.30
CA GLU A 122 -4.67 4.75 -30.24
C GLU A 122 -3.97 4.63 -28.87
N LEU A 123 -2.81 3.97 -28.81
CA LEU A 123 -2.08 3.79 -27.56
C LEU A 123 -1.42 5.10 -27.09
N LYS A 124 -0.98 5.98 -28.00
CA LYS A 124 -0.49 7.32 -27.65
C LYS A 124 -1.59 8.16 -27.01
N THR A 125 -2.78 8.19 -27.61
CA THR A 125 -3.94 8.89 -27.07
C THR A 125 -4.31 8.35 -25.69
N ALA A 126 -4.35 7.03 -25.52
CA ALA A 126 -4.63 6.41 -24.24
C ALA A 126 -3.59 6.77 -23.16
N ILE A 127 -2.29 6.75 -23.49
CA ILE A 127 -1.23 7.20 -22.59
C ILE A 127 -1.45 8.64 -22.14
N ASN A 128 -1.75 9.54 -23.08
CA ASN A 128 -1.98 10.96 -22.76
C ASN A 128 -3.18 11.14 -21.82
N GLN A 129 -4.30 10.48 -22.11
CA GLN A 129 -5.50 10.55 -21.26
C GLN A 129 -5.24 9.98 -19.87
N ILE A 130 -4.58 8.82 -19.76
CA ILE A 130 -4.22 8.19 -18.49
C ILE A 130 -3.28 9.11 -17.70
N LYS A 131 -2.22 9.62 -18.33
CA LYS A 131 -1.22 10.47 -17.68
C LYS A 131 -1.83 11.80 -17.22
N GLN A 132 -2.69 12.44 -18.01
CA GLN A 132 -3.37 13.67 -17.61
C GLN A 132 -4.30 13.46 -16.41
N ASN A 133 -4.93 12.28 -16.29
CA ASN A 133 -5.92 12.01 -15.24
C ASN A 133 -5.33 11.42 -13.96
N PHE A 134 -4.24 10.66 -14.07
CA PHE A 134 -3.68 9.92 -12.93
C PHE A 134 -2.22 10.29 -12.65
N SER A 135 -1.53 11.00 -13.55
CA SER A 135 -0.11 11.34 -13.43
C SER A 135 0.73 10.08 -13.15
N THR A 136 1.37 10.02 -11.98
CA THR A 136 2.15 8.89 -11.45
C THR A 136 1.37 8.02 -10.46
N LEU A 137 0.15 8.40 -10.10
CA LEU A 137 -0.66 7.69 -9.12
C LEU A 137 -1.23 6.39 -9.69
N PRO A 138 -1.45 5.37 -8.83
CA PRO A 138 -2.12 4.16 -9.24
C PRO A 138 -3.56 4.40 -9.70
N PHE A 139 -4.02 3.59 -10.66
CA PHE A 139 -5.37 3.62 -11.21
C PHE A 139 -5.85 2.20 -11.55
N SER A 140 -7.16 2.05 -11.78
CA SER A 140 -7.78 0.78 -12.18
C SER A 140 -8.50 0.91 -13.53
N PRO A 141 -8.72 -0.20 -14.26
CA PRO A 141 -9.61 -0.24 -15.42
C PRO A 141 -11.00 0.34 -15.11
N ARG A 142 -11.50 0.11 -13.90
CA ARG A 142 -12.77 0.64 -13.39
C ARG A 142 -12.76 2.18 -13.31
N ALA A 143 -11.66 2.78 -12.87
CA ALA A 143 -11.53 4.24 -12.81
C ALA A 143 -11.53 4.87 -14.23
N ILE A 144 -10.84 4.24 -15.18
CA ILE A 144 -10.85 4.62 -16.61
C ILE A 144 -12.28 4.59 -17.15
N LEU A 145 -13.03 3.53 -16.85
CA LEU A 145 -14.43 3.38 -17.25
C LEU A 145 -15.31 4.49 -16.64
N LYS A 146 -15.22 4.72 -15.33
CA LYS A 146 -16.02 5.73 -14.60
C LYS A 146 -15.78 7.14 -15.14
N LYS A 147 -14.53 7.48 -15.44
CA LYS A 147 -14.13 8.78 -16.02
C LYS A 147 -14.36 8.86 -17.54
N LYS A 148 -14.86 7.80 -18.19
CA LYS A 148 -15.11 7.72 -19.64
C LYS A 148 -13.87 8.09 -20.48
N LEU A 149 -12.67 7.71 -20.00
CA LEU A 149 -11.42 8.06 -20.69
C LEU A 149 -11.24 7.25 -21.97
N LEU A 150 -11.68 5.98 -21.97
CA LEU A 150 -11.54 5.05 -23.08
C LEU A 150 -12.86 4.32 -23.36
N PRO A 151 -13.08 3.83 -24.61
CA PRO A 151 -14.24 3.00 -24.94
C PRO A 151 -14.28 1.73 -24.08
N LYS A 152 -15.43 1.44 -23.44
CA LYS A 152 -15.62 0.33 -22.49
C LYS A 152 -15.08 -1.01 -23.01
N ASN A 153 -15.37 -1.34 -24.27
CA ASN A 153 -14.96 -2.59 -24.92
C ASN A 153 -13.46 -2.68 -25.22
N LYS A 154 -12.71 -1.58 -25.13
CA LYS A 154 -11.27 -1.53 -25.44
C LYS A 154 -10.37 -1.40 -24.20
N ILE A 155 -10.92 -1.09 -23.02
CA ILE A 155 -10.13 -0.76 -21.81
C ILE A 155 -9.09 -1.85 -21.50
N MET A 156 -9.53 -3.11 -21.35
CA MET A 156 -8.62 -4.19 -20.97
C MET A 156 -7.58 -4.48 -22.05
N GLN A 157 -7.98 -4.44 -23.33
CA GLN A 157 -7.05 -4.64 -24.45
C GLN A 157 -5.96 -3.57 -24.46
N ILE A 158 -6.32 -2.29 -24.27
CA ILE A 158 -5.36 -1.18 -24.23
C ILE A 158 -4.43 -1.32 -23.01
N ILE A 159 -4.98 -1.58 -21.83
CA ILE A 159 -4.18 -1.75 -20.59
C ILE A 159 -3.18 -2.89 -20.75
N ASN A 160 -3.61 -4.04 -21.24
CA ASN A 160 -2.72 -5.19 -21.45
C ASN A 160 -1.61 -4.89 -22.45
N ARG A 161 -1.92 -4.18 -23.55
CA ARG A 161 -0.91 -3.76 -24.54
C ARG A 161 0.10 -2.76 -23.96
N LEU A 162 -0.36 -1.82 -23.13
CA LEU A 162 0.52 -0.84 -22.49
C LEU A 162 1.40 -1.48 -21.41
N ALA A 163 0.83 -2.37 -20.60
CA ALA A 163 1.57 -3.15 -19.60
C ALA A 163 2.61 -4.07 -20.27
N GLY A 164 2.23 -4.79 -21.32
CA GLY A 164 3.14 -5.66 -22.08
C GLY A 164 4.29 -4.93 -22.76
N LYS A 165 4.12 -3.64 -23.08
CA LYS A 165 5.22 -2.77 -23.58
C LYS A 165 5.97 -2.06 -22.44
N GLY A 166 5.61 -2.29 -21.19
CA GLY A 166 6.23 -1.70 -20.01
C GLY A 166 5.91 -0.21 -19.78
N ALA A 167 4.91 0.36 -20.46
CA ALA A 167 4.44 1.73 -20.15
C ALA A 167 3.74 1.79 -18.80
N LEU A 168 3.05 0.71 -18.45
CA LEU A 168 2.36 0.56 -17.18
C LEU A 168 3.07 -0.49 -16.33
N GLN A 169 3.32 -0.15 -15.07
CA GLN A 169 3.60 -1.12 -14.03
C GLN A 169 2.27 -1.62 -13.47
N HIS A 170 2.18 -2.91 -13.15
CA HIS A 170 1.00 -3.52 -12.55
C HIS A 170 1.28 -3.90 -11.09
N TYR A 171 0.25 -3.89 -10.27
CA TYR A 171 0.27 -4.34 -8.88
C TYR A 171 -0.59 -5.60 -8.79
N PRO A 172 0.02 -6.79 -8.67
CA PRO A 172 -0.70 -8.03 -8.44
C PRO A 172 -1.50 -7.99 -7.14
N ILE A 173 -2.56 -8.79 -7.08
CA ILE A 173 -3.23 -9.07 -5.81
C ILE A 173 -2.21 -9.74 -4.88
N LEU A 174 -2.07 -9.23 -3.67
CA LEU A 174 -1.23 -9.85 -2.65
C LEU A 174 -2.06 -10.88 -1.87
N VAL A 175 -1.56 -12.11 -1.80
CA VAL A 175 -2.25 -13.23 -1.14
C VAL A 175 -1.34 -13.78 -0.06
N GLU A 176 -1.90 -14.01 1.14
CA GLU A 176 -1.20 -14.69 2.22
C GLU A 176 -0.75 -16.09 1.74
N VAL A 177 0.50 -16.47 2.00
CA VAL A 177 1.15 -17.63 1.36
C VAL A 177 0.38 -18.95 1.57
N ARG A 178 -0.25 -19.13 2.73
CA ARG A 178 -1.06 -20.29 3.12
C ARG A 178 -2.57 -20.04 3.02
N ASN A 179 -2.98 -18.93 2.41
CA ASN A 179 -4.37 -18.45 2.37
C ASN A 179 -4.96 -18.25 3.78
N GLY A 180 -4.12 -17.84 4.74
CA GLY A 180 -4.60 -17.35 6.03
C GLY A 180 -5.49 -16.13 5.87
N PHE A 181 -6.38 -15.91 6.84
CA PHE A 181 -7.15 -14.68 6.91
C PHE A 181 -6.21 -13.51 7.22
N VAL A 182 -6.56 -12.34 6.71
CA VAL A 182 -5.80 -11.10 6.89
C VAL A 182 -6.74 -9.99 7.32
N ALA A 183 -6.36 -9.22 8.33
CA ALA A 183 -6.96 -7.92 8.61
C ALA A 183 -5.91 -6.82 8.53
N GLN A 184 -6.38 -5.60 8.29
CA GLN A 184 -5.56 -4.40 8.17
C GLN A 184 -6.30 -3.25 8.86
N ALA A 185 -5.55 -2.38 9.52
CA ALA A 185 -5.96 -1.03 9.86
C ALA A 185 -4.94 -0.05 9.27
N GLU A 186 -5.35 1.16 8.88
CA GLU A 186 -4.43 2.15 8.32
C GLU A 186 -4.82 3.58 8.70
N HIS A 187 -3.80 4.38 9.04
CA HIS A 187 -3.92 5.82 9.07
C HIS A 187 -2.76 6.48 8.32
N THR A 188 -3.06 7.66 7.76
CA THR A 188 -2.03 8.59 7.31
C THR A 188 -1.70 9.55 8.45
N VAL A 189 -0.41 9.77 8.67
CA VAL A 189 0.10 10.68 9.69
C VAL A 189 1.04 11.72 9.10
N VAL A 190 1.09 12.88 9.75
CA VAL A 190 2.10 13.93 9.52
C VAL A 190 2.80 14.21 10.84
N VAL A 191 4.13 14.21 10.82
CA VAL A 191 4.97 14.36 12.02
C VAL A 191 5.26 15.84 12.24
N ASN A 192 4.84 16.38 13.38
CA ASN A 192 5.17 17.73 13.82
C ASN A 192 6.21 17.69 14.95
N GLU A 193 6.64 18.88 15.40
CA GLU A 193 7.61 19.02 16.49
C GLU A 193 7.12 18.41 17.81
N ASN A 194 5.83 18.53 18.12
CA ASN A 194 5.25 18.16 19.41
C ASN A 194 4.37 16.91 19.37
N GLU A 195 3.86 16.54 18.19
CA GLU A 195 2.87 15.48 18.04
C GLU A 195 2.88 14.87 16.63
N THR A 196 2.25 13.71 16.51
CA THR A 196 1.94 13.07 15.22
C THR A 196 0.47 13.27 14.92
N ILE A 197 0.18 14.04 13.87
CA ILE A 197 -1.18 14.37 13.44
C ILE A 197 -1.73 13.24 12.59
N ILE A 198 -2.86 12.67 12.98
CA ILE A 198 -3.62 11.71 12.18
C ILE A 198 -4.50 12.48 11.19
N THR A 199 -4.36 12.25 9.89
CA THR A 199 -5.10 12.99 8.86
C THR A 199 -6.35 12.27 8.34
N THR A 200 -6.60 11.03 8.77
CA THR A 200 -7.67 10.16 8.24
C THR A 200 -8.57 9.54 9.32
N LYS A 201 -8.76 10.24 10.44
CA LYS A 201 -9.65 9.81 11.53
C LYS A 201 -11.13 9.97 11.17
#